data_AF-A0AAU7SRS5-F1
#
_entry.id   AF-A0AAU7SRS5-F1
#
_cell.length_a   1.000
_cell.length_b   1.000
_cell.length_c   1.000
_cell.angle_alpha   90.00
_cell.angle_beta   90.00
_cell.angle_gamma   90.00
#
_symmetry.space_group_name_H-M   'P 1'
#
loop_
_entity.id
_entity.type
_entity.pdbx_description
1 polymer ?
#
loop_
_entity_poly.entity_id
_entity_poly.type
_entity_poly.pdbx_seq_one_letter_code
_entity_poly.pdbx_strand_id
1 'polypeptide(L)'
;MTMQDIGRENGKKFLSDVWTDTYRQVASKAQFVKEIFATRGVKIGTGSALERFLKQADILSQAWDEQREVGPKVLLEAAHVNKLADAITDLSDEPGIQEALKRIAGSVMQPDDRTLSQGKDALWEICLLADFRKAGLRSWSAEPDILVNYGAGDYPVACKKIWSEPGVQSQVRKAGKQLRKFQNHGIIALNLDDLVPAGHVIFDRDREGASDFLNSFNLAFKERNRSVFDKAIVDKKCDGFLISTSAATVLLNEAQPFNLLTQRLLWNMSAATPQSAKRFRDFFAAQKI
;
A
#
# COMPACT_ATOMS: atom_id res chain seq x y z
N MET A 1 38.17 4.23 9.97
CA MET A 1 37.18 4.09 11.06
C MET A 1 36.68 2.65 11.01
N THR A 2 36.87 1.88 12.08
CA THR A 2 36.65 0.42 12.12
C THR A 2 35.18 0.05 12.31
N MET A 3 34.82 -1.13 11.80
CA MET A 3 33.48 -1.71 11.63
C MET A 3 32.67 -2.06 12.91
N GLN A 4 32.94 -1.49 14.09
CA GLN A 4 32.32 -1.97 15.34
C GLN A 4 31.48 -0.97 16.16
N ASP A 5 31.36 0.31 15.77
CA ASP A 5 30.77 1.33 16.68
C ASP A 5 29.49 2.03 16.23
N ILE A 6 28.76 1.54 15.22
CA ILE A 6 27.51 2.19 14.76
C ILE A 6 26.34 1.19 14.79
N GLY A 7 25.99 0.73 15.99
CA GLY A 7 24.86 -0.14 16.21
C GLY A 7 24.19 0.18 17.55
N ARG A 8 23.21 1.10 17.52
CA ARG A 8 22.03 1.18 18.43
C ARG A 8 21.24 2.46 18.17
N GLU A 9 20.16 2.35 17.39
CA GLU A 9 18.80 2.65 17.86
C GLU A 9 17.76 2.19 16.82
N ASN A 10 16.78 1.44 17.31
CA ASN A 10 15.87 0.57 16.58
C ASN A 10 15.01 1.26 15.49
N GLY A 11 15.42 1.11 14.22
CA GLY A 11 14.55 1.19 13.06
C GLY A 11 14.52 -0.18 12.37
N LYS A 12 13.62 -1.07 12.80
CA LYS A 12 13.45 -2.40 12.21
C LYS A 12 13.03 -2.27 10.74
N LYS A 13 13.92 -2.66 9.83
CA LYS A 13 13.77 -2.72 8.37
C LYS A 13 12.95 -3.97 8.01
N PHE A 14 11.75 -3.82 7.44
CA PHE A 14 10.91 -4.98 7.08
C PHE A 14 10.14 -4.82 5.76
N LEU A 15 10.19 -5.94 5.00
CA LEU A 15 9.48 -6.35 3.79
C LEU A 15 9.70 -5.54 2.51
N SER A 16 10.48 -6.13 1.60
CA SER A 16 10.29 -5.95 0.15
C SER A 16 9.49 -7.15 -0.36
N ASP A 17 8.24 -6.96 -0.81
CA ASP A 17 7.53 -8.00 -1.56
C ASP A 17 8.28 -8.23 -2.88
N VAL A 18 8.78 -9.45 -3.08
CA VAL A 18 9.56 -9.79 -4.26
C VAL A 18 8.64 -10.14 -5.42
N TRP A 19 8.72 -9.32 -6.47
CA TRP A 19 8.25 -9.64 -7.81
C TRP A 19 8.96 -10.91 -8.32
N THR A 20 8.21 -11.97 -8.61
CA THR A 20 8.73 -13.21 -9.24
C THR A 20 7.97 -13.59 -10.51
N ASP A 21 7.02 -12.76 -10.95
CA ASP A 21 6.19 -13.06 -12.11
C ASP A 21 6.89 -12.67 -13.41
N THR A 22 6.80 -13.55 -14.41
CA THR A 22 7.07 -13.22 -15.80
C THR A 22 6.00 -12.27 -16.34
N TYR A 23 6.32 -11.49 -17.37
CA TYR A 23 5.34 -10.58 -17.98
C TYR A 23 4.08 -11.30 -18.50
N ARG A 24 4.22 -12.55 -18.93
CA ARG A 24 3.09 -13.42 -19.31
C ARG A 24 2.19 -13.77 -18.12
N GLN A 25 2.77 -14.03 -16.95
CA GLN A 25 2.01 -14.26 -15.71
C GLN A 25 1.25 -12.99 -15.31
N VAL A 26 1.89 -11.82 -15.40
CA VAL A 26 1.22 -10.53 -15.11
C VAL A 26 0.02 -10.31 -16.05
N ALA A 27 0.17 -10.56 -17.36
CA ALA A 27 -0.93 -10.48 -18.33
C ALA A 27 -2.08 -11.46 -18.00
N SER A 28 -1.74 -12.69 -17.61
CA SER A 28 -2.72 -13.70 -17.23
C SER A 28 -3.50 -13.29 -15.96
N LYS A 29 -2.80 -12.76 -14.95
CA LYS A 29 -3.43 -12.20 -13.74
C LYS A 29 -4.35 -11.01 -14.08
N ALA A 30 -3.92 -10.13 -14.98
CA ALA A 30 -4.75 -9.01 -15.43
C ALA A 30 -6.05 -9.44 -16.12
N GLN A 31 -6.04 -10.55 -16.87
CA GLN A 31 -7.26 -11.15 -17.41
C GLN A 31 -8.14 -11.76 -16.30
N PHE A 32 -7.53 -12.49 -15.37
CA PHE A 32 -8.27 -13.06 -14.25
C PHE A 32 -8.97 -12.00 -13.39
N VAL A 33 -8.36 -10.82 -13.22
CA VAL A 33 -9.02 -9.66 -12.59
C VAL A 33 -10.31 -9.28 -13.32
N LYS A 34 -10.32 -9.25 -14.65
CA LYS A 34 -11.55 -8.92 -15.42
C LYS A 34 -12.65 -9.96 -15.16
N GLU A 35 -12.28 -11.23 -15.04
CA GLU A 35 -13.21 -12.32 -14.70
C GLU A 35 -13.78 -12.19 -13.28
N ILE A 36 -12.95 -11.81 -12.30
CA ILE A 36 -13.40 -11.52 -10.93
C ILE A 36 -14.42 -10.38 -10.95
N PHE A 37 -14.13 -9.27 -11.63
CA PHE A 37 -15.08 -8.15 -11.74
C PHE A 37 -16.40 -8.59 -12.37
N ALA A 38 -16.36 -9.35 -13.47
CA ALA A 38 -17.55 -9.87 -14.13
C ALA A 38 -18.37 -10.79 -13.21
N THR A 39 -17.71 -11.72 -12.52
CA THR A 39 -18.34 -12.65 -11.55
C THR A 39 -18.99 -11.90 -10.38
N ARG A 40 -18.39 -10.79 -9.95
CA ARG A 40 -18.92 -9.90 -8.92
C ARG A 40 -19.97 -8.91 -9.44
N GLY A 41 -20.37 -8.98 -10.72
CA GLY A 41 -21.35 -8.09 -11.33
C GLY A 41 -20.88 -6.63 -11.43
N VAL A 42 -19.57 -6.38 -11.41
CA VAL A 42 -18.97 -5.05 -11.58
C VAL A 42 -18.47 -4.91 -13.01
N LYS A 43 -19.13 -4.07 -13.80
CA LYS A 43 -18.75 -3.85 -15.19
C LYS A 43 -17.49 -2.97 -15.28
N ILE A 44 -16.44 -3.50 -15.91
CA ILE A 44 -15.32 -2.68 -16.40
C ILE A 44 -15.73 -2.10 -17.75
N GLY A 45 -15.82 -0.77 -17.85
CA GLY A 45 -16.18 -0.11 -19.10
C GLY A 45 -15.09 -0.23 -20.15
N THR A 46 -15.47 -0.45 -21.41
CA THR A 46 -14.54 -0.34 -22.55
C THR A 46 -13.98 1.07 -22.64
N GLY A 47 -12.67 1.22 -22.81
CA GLY A 47 -11.94 2.48 -22.77
C GLY A 47 -11.76 3.07 -21.38
N SER A 48 -12.30 2.44 -20.31
CA SER A 48 -12.17 2.97 -18.95
C SER A 48 -10.71 3.07 -18.51
N ALA A 49 -10.46 3.87 -17.48
CA ALA A 49 -9.12 4.00 -16.90
C ALA A 49 -8.59 2.65 -16.40
N LEU A 50 -9.43 1.83 -15.76
CA LEU A 50 -9.06 0.48 -15.32
C LEU A 50 -8.76 -0.45 -16.50
N GLU A 51 -9.59 -0.48 -17.55
CA GLU A 51 -9.32 -1.34 -18.71
C GLU A 51 -7.99 -0.98 -19.39
N ARG A 52 -7.77 0.33 -19.62
CA ARG A 52 -6.50 0.82 -20.20
C ARG A 52 -5.30 0.53 -19.32
N PHE A 53 -5.49 0.54 -18.00
CA PHE A 53 -4.47 0.19 -17.04
C PHE A 53 -4.13 -1.30 -17.08
N LEU A 54 -5.12 -2.19 -17.00
CA LEU A 54 -4.91 -3.64 -17.10
C LEU A 54 -4.26 -4.05 -18.43
N LYS A 55 -4.61 -3.37 -19.54
CA LYS A 55 -4.05 -3.61 -20.87
C LYS A 55 -2.52 -3.41 -20.95
N GLN A 56 -1.91 -2.67 -20.02
CA GLN A 56 -0.46 -2.48 -20.01
C GLN A 56 0.30 -3.79 -19.77
N ALA A 57 -0.27 -4.72 -19.01
CA ALA A 57 0.31 -6.05 -18.82
C ALA A 57 0.34 -6.83 -20.15
N ASP A 58 -0.74 -6.78 -20.93
CA ASP A 58 -0.81 -7.42 -22.25
C ASP A 58 0.22 -6.80 -23.22
N ILE A 59 0.32 -5.47 -23.26
CA ILE A 59 1.28 -4.74 -24.11
C ILE A 59 2.71 -5.15 -23.77
N LEU A 60 3.05 -5.20 -22.47
CA LEU A 60 4.39 -5.59 -22.02
C LEU A 60 4.70 -7.04 -22.38
N SER A 61 3.76 -7.96 -22.16
CA SER A 61 3.95 -9.38 -22.49
C SER A 61 4.18 -9.59 -23.99
N GLN A 62 3.39 -8.94 -24.84
CA GLN A 62 3.52 -9.06 -26.30
C GLN A 62 4.85 -8.48 -26.79
N ALA A 63 5.22 -7.29 -26.31
CA ALA A 63 6.47 -6.68 -26.72
C ALA A 63 7.68 -7.52 -26.29
N TRP A 64 7.63 -8.17 -25.12
CA TRP A 64 8.69 -9.08 -24.69
C TRP A 64 8.81 -10.32 -25.58
N ASP A 65 7.68 -10.97 -25.92
CA ASP A 65 7.66 -12.13 -26.81
C ASP A 65 8.18 -11.75 -28.23
N GLU A 66 7.89 -10.53 -28.68
CA GLU A 66 8.32 -9.98 -29.98
C GLU A 66 9.72 -9.34 -29.94
N GLN A 67 10.40 -9.35 -28.79
CA GLN A 67 11.69 -8.68 -28.56
C GLN A 67 11.68 -7.18 -28.94
N ARG A 68 10.55 -6.50 -28.73
CA ARG A 68 10.39 -5.06 -28.96
C ARG A 68 10.62 -4.26 -27.70
N GLU A 69 11.24 -3.09 -27.86
CA GLU A 69 11.34 -2.10 -26.80
C GLU A 69 9.97 -1.52 -26.46
N VAL A 70 9.77 -1.23 -25.17
CA VAL A 70 8.60 -0.52 -24.65
C VAL A 70 9.04 0.71 -23.88
N GLY A 71 8.20 1.75 -23.90
CA GLY A 71 8.47 2.95 -23.11
C GLY A 71 8.42 2.68 -21.60
N PRO A 72 9.16 3.46 -20.78
CA PRO A 72 9.19 3.30 -19.32
C PRO A 72 7.80 3.28 -18.68
N LYS A 73 6.86 4.06 -19.22
CA LYS A 73 5.47 4.10 -18.73
C LYS A 73 4.79 2.72 -18.71
N VAL A 74 4.99 1.91 -19.75
CA VAL A 74 4.39 0.56 -19.84
C VAL A 74 4.95 -0.35 -18.75
N LEU A 75 6.27 -0.32 -18.52
CA LEU A 75 6.93 -1.09 -17.47
C LEU A 75 6.39 -0.72 -16.09
N LEU A 76 6.28 0.59 -15.82
CA LEU A 76 5.78 1.12 -14.55
C LEU A 76 4.33 0.73 -14.32
N GLU A 77 3.46 0.94 -15.31
CA GLU A 77 2.05 0.62 -15.18
C GLU A 77 1.83 -0.89 -15.04
N ALA A 78 2.57 -1.73 -15.77
CA ALA A 78 2.53 -3.18 -15.59
C ALA A 78 2.98 -3.62 -14.19
N ALA A 79 3.97 -2.94 -13.60
CA ALA A 79 4.41 -3.18 -12.23
C ALA A 79 3.27 -2.98 -11.21
N HIS A 80 2.52 -1.88 -11.36
CA HIS A 80 1.35 -1.59 -10.55
C HIS A 80 0.15 -2.49 -10.88
N VAL A 81 -0.03 -2.91 -12.14
CA VAL A 81 -1.07 -3.88 -12.53
C VAL A 81 -0.85 -5.21 -11.82
N ASN A 82 0.39 -5.70 -11.73
CA ASN A 82 0.65 -6.95 -11.01
C ASN A 82 0.25 -6.86 -9.53
N LYS A 83 0.65 -5.77 -8.85
CA LYS A 83 0.26 -5.54 -7.45
C LYS A 83 -1.25 -5.49 -7.26
N LEU A 84 -1.96 -4.80 -8.16
CA LEU A 84 -3.42 -4.78 -8.17
C LEU A 84 -3.99 -6.18 -8.38
N ALA A 85 -3.45 -6.91 -9.34
CA ALA A 85 -3.97 -8.21 -9.74
C ALA A 85 -3.78 -9.27 -8.65
N ASP A 86 -2.62 -9.27 -7.98
CA ASP A 86 -2.38 -10.09 -6.80
C ASP A 86 -3.40 -9.78 -5.72
N ALA A 87 -3.53 -8.51 -5.30
CA ALA A 87 -4.41 -8.15 -4.21
C ALA A 87 -5.88 -8.49 -4.48
N ILE A 88 -6.36 -8.30 -5.72
CA ILE A 88 -7.74 -8.64 -6.10
C ILE A 88 -7.94 -10.16 -6.20
N THR A 89 -6.93 -10.90 -6.67
CA THR A 89 -6.96 -12.36 -6.74
C THR A 89 -7.04 -12.98 -5.34
N ASP A 90 -6.19 -12.50 -4.42
CA ASP A 90 -6.12 -12.96 -3.02
C ASP A 90 -7.39 -12.64 -2.22
N LEU A 91 -8.19 -11.68 -2.70
CA LEU A 91 -9.43 -11.23 -2.08
C LEU A 91 -10.66 -11.56 -2.95
N SER A 92 -10.51 -12.46 -3.92
CA SER A 92 -11.55 -12.80 -4.88
C SER A 92 -12.82 -13.38 -4.26
N ASP A 93 -12.74 -13.90 -3.02
CA ASP A 93 -13.83 -14.45 -2.21
C ASP A 93 -14.32 -13.49 -1.10
N GLU A 94 -13.64 -12.36 -0.87
CA GLU A 94 -14.00 -11.41 0.18
C GLU A 94 -15.29 -10.65 -0.18
N PRO A 95 -16.40 -10.79 0.57
CA PRO A 95 -17.63 -10.09 0.25
C PRO A 95 -17.52 -8.57 0.48
N GLY A 96 -16.73 -8.13 1.47
CA GLY A 96 -16.63 -6.73 1.87
C GLY A 96 -15.94 -5.81 0.87
N ILE A 97 -15.30 -6.32 -0.20
CA ILE A 97 -14.62 -5.48 -1.19
C ILE A 97 -15.52 -5.03 -2.35
N GLN A 98 -16.80 -5.39 -2.39
CA GLN A 98 -17.70 -5.06 -3.52
C GLN A 98 -17.71 -3.57 -3.88
N GLU A 99 -17.83 -2.69 -2.89
CA GLU A 99 -17.85 -1.23 -3.12
C GLU A 99 -16.46 -0.69 -3.50
N ALA A 100 -15.39 -1.32 -3.03
CA ALA A 100 -14.03 -0.97 -3.46
C ALA A 100 -13.82 -1.34 -4.95
N LEU A 101 -14.30 -2.51 -5.40
CA LEU A 101 -14.27 -2.90 -6.82
C LEU A 101 -15.03 -1.90 -7.70
N LYS A 102 -16.22 -1.46 -7.27
CA LYS A 102 -16.99 -0.42 -8.00
C LYS A 102 -16.22 0.90 -8.10
N ARG A 103 -15.60 1.36 -7.01
CA ARG A 103 -14.76 2.58 -7.01
C ARG A 103 -13.56 2.44 -7.96
N ILE A 104 -12.91 1.29 -7.98
CA ILE A 104 -11.79 0.99 -8.88
C ILE A 104 -12.25 0.98 -10.35
N ALA A 105 -13.37 0.33 -10.68
CA ALA A 105 -13.91 0.30 -12.05
C ALA A 105 -14.30 1.69 -12.57
N GLY A 106 -14.81 2.56 -11.70
CA GLY A 106 -15.37 3.87 -12.08
C GLY A 106 -14.40 5.05 -12.05
N SER A 107 -13.14 4.86 -11.62
CA SER A 107 -12.22 5.99 -11.35
C SER A 107 -10.92 5.91 -12.15
N VAL A 108 -10.16 7.00 -12.12
CA VAL A 108 -8.78 7.06 -12.63
C VAL A 108 -7.88 6.09 -11.86
N MET A 109 -7.07 5.30 -12.58
CA MET A 109 -6.20 4.27 -11.99
C MET A 109 -4.71 4.46 -12.29
N GLN A 110 -4.37 5.31 -13.26
CA GLN A 110 -3.00 5.52 -13.73
C GLN A 110 -2.12 6.08 -12.59
N PRO A 111 -0.99 5.44 -12.23
CA PRO A 111 -0.14 5.86 -11.13
C PRO A 111 0.37 7.30 -11.25
N ASP A 112 0.69 7.76 -12.46
CA ASP A 112 1.20 9.11 -12.75
C ASP A 112 0.15 10.22 -12.62
N ASP A 113 -1.14 9.89 -12.66
CA ASP A 113 -2.22 10.85 -12.51
C ASP A 113 -2.44 11.24 -11.03
N ARG A 114 -1.95 12.41 -10.63
CA ARG A 114 -2.04 12.89 -9.23
C ARG A 114 -3.40 13.49 -8.86
N THR A 115 -4.42 13.38 -9.72
CA THR A 115 -5.78 13.81 -9.38
C THR A 115 -6.38 12.91 -8.30
N LEU A 116 -7.16 13.52 -7.40
CA LEU A 116 -7.88 12.79 -6.35
C LEU A 116 -8.74 11.69 -6.97
N SER A 117 -8.47 10.43 -6.61
CA SER A 117 -9.16 9.26 -7.15
C SER A 117 -9.64 8.34 -6.05
N GLN A 118 -10.97 8.15 -5.99
CA GLN A 118 -11.58 7.17 -5.10
C GLN A 118 -11.19 5.72 -5.47
N GLY A 119 -10.85 5.46 -6.74
CA GLY A 119 -10.35 4.16 -7.17
C GLY A 119 -8.94 3.88 -6.65
N LYS A 120 -8.05 4.88 -6.60
CA LYS A 120 -6.74 4.71 -5.98
C LYS A 120 -6.83 4.57 -4.45
N ASP A 121 -7.76 5.28 -3.81
CA ASP A 121 -8.04 5.10 -2.39
C ASP A 121 -8.50 3.65 -2.13
N ALA A 122 -9.48 3.16 -2.90
CA ALA A 122 -9.99 1.79 -2.81
C ALA A 122 -8.94 0.72 -3.13
N LEU A 123 -8.08 0.96 -4.13
CA LEU A 123 -6.98 0.06 -4.46
C LEU A 123 -6.01 -0.06 -3.29
N TRP A 124 -5.71 1.04 -2.61
CA TRP A 124 -4.84 0.99 -1.44
C TRP A 124 -5.46 0.16 -0.31
N GLU A 125 -6.75 0.35 -0.02
CA GLU A 125 -7.47 -0.44 0.97
C GLU A 125 -7.40 -1.95 0.66
N ILE A 126 -7.66 -2.33 -0.61
CA ILE A 126 -7.58 -3.72 -1.08
C ILE A 126 -6.15 -4.27 -0.95
N CYS A 127 -5.14 -3.50 -1.39
CA CYS A 127 -3.74 -3.92 -1.24
C CYS A 127 -3.39 -4.19 0.22
N LEU A 128 -3.69 -3.25 1.12
CA LEU A 128 -3.36 -3.38 2.53
C LEU A 128 -4.10 -4.55 3.19
N LEU A 129 -5.36 -4.79 2.80
CA LEU A 129 -6.12 -5.94 3.27
C LEU A 129 -5.47 -7.26 2.84
N ALA A 130 -5.08 -7.37 1.56
CA ALA A 130 -4.38 -8.55 1.04
C ALA A 130 -3.04 -8.76 1.76
N ASP A 131 -2.30 -7.69 2.04
CA ASP A 131 -1.04 -7.73 2.78
C ASP A 131 -1.24 -8.30 4.20
N PHE A 132 -2.29 -7.87 4.91
CA PHE A 132 -2.62 -8.44 6.21
C PHE A 132 -2.95 -9.93 6.15
N ARG A 133 -3.70 -10.38 5.13
CA ARG A 133 -3.99 -11.81 4.93
C ARG A 133 -2.74 -12.62 4.64
N LYS A 134 -1.85 -12.11 3.78
CA LYS A 134 -0.55 -12.72 3.48
C LYS A 134 0.32 -12.84 4.71
N ALA A 135 0.27 -11.86 5.61
CA ALA A 135 0.93 -11.91 6.92
C ALA A 135 0.27 -12.87 7.93
N GLY A 136 -0.73 -13.65 7.50
CA GLY A 136 -1.43 -14.64 8.31
C GLY A 136 -2.45 -14.05 9.29
N LEU A 137 -2.81 -12.78 9.15
CA LEU A 137 -3.83 -12.15 9.98
C LEU A 137 -5.22 -12.46 9.42
N ARG A 138 -6.16 -12.74 10.33
CA ARG A 138 -7.57 -12.80 9.95
C ARG A 138 -8.08 -11.37 9.75
N SER A 139 -8.31 -10.97 8.51
CA SER A 139 -8.74 -9.62 8.16
C SER A 139 -9.81 -9.61 7.07
N TRP A 140 -10.69 -8.61 7.12
CA TRP A 140 -11.77 -8.41 6.15
C TRP A 140 -12.08 -6.92 5.96
N SER A 141 -12.76 -6.63 4.85
CA SER A 141 -13.18 -5.26 4.53
C SER A 141 -14.46 -4.92 5.27
N ALA A 142 -14.40 -3.89 6.12
CA ALA A 142 -15.52 -3.40 6.92
C ALA A 142 -15.19 -2.00 7.46
N GLU A 143 -16.19 -1.25 7.93
CA GLU A 143 -15.94 0.07 8.55
C GLU A 143 -14.92 -0.08 9.71
N PRO A 144 -13.88 0.80 9.84
CA PRO A 144 -13.67 2.05 9.12
C PRO A 144 -13.25 1.89 7.66
N ASP A 145 -12.43 0.89 7.34
CA ASP A 145 -12.01 0.50 5.99
C ASP A 145 -11.56 -0.99 6.02
N ILE A 146 -10.81 -1.39 7.05
CA ILE A 146 -10.41 -2.78 7.33
C ILE A 146 -10.60 -3.11 8.81
N LEU A 147 -11.03 -4.34 9.11
CA LEU A 147 -10.95 -4.95 10.45
C LEU A 147 -9.93 -6.08 10.45
N VAL A 148 -9.08 -6.12 11.48
CA VAL A 148 -8.06 -7.16 11.67
C VAL A 148 -8.27 -7.82 13.03
N ASN A 149 -8.42 -9.13 13.06
CA ASN A 149 -8.47 -9.90 14.29
C ASN A 149 -7.10 -10.53 14.56
N TYR A 150 -6.47 -10.09 15.65
CA TYR A 150 -5.16 -10.60 16.11
C TYR A 150 -5.28 -11.44 17.40
N GLY A 151 -6.46 -12.02 17.66
CA GLY A 151 -6.73 -12.86 18.84
C GLY A 151 -7.22 -12.11 20.08
N ALA A 152 -7.22 -10.77 20.07
CA ALA A 152 -7.75 -9.92 21.15
C ALA A 152 -9.06 -9.19 20.78
N GLY A 153 -9.72 -9.65 19.71
CA GLY A 153 -10.88 -8.98 19.11
C GLY A 153 -10.51 -8.18 17.86
N ASP A 154 -11.49 -7.42 17.36
CA ASP A 154 -11.37 -6.72 16.10
C ASP A 154 -10.62 -5.39 16.26
N TYR A 155 -9.62 -5.20 15.42
CA TYR A 155 -8.75 -4.04 15.40
C TYR A 155 -9.00 -3.23 14.13
N PRO A 156 -9.60 -2.04 14.26
CA PRO A 156 -9.95 -1.26 13.09
C PRO A 156 -8.74 -0.53 12.51
N VAL A 157 -8.66 -0.50 11.18
CA VAL A 157 -7.61 0.20 10.43
C VAL A 157 -8.28 1.19 9.49
N ALA A 158 -8.14 2.48 9.81
CA ALA A 158 -8.67 3.56 8.98
C ALA A 158 -7.63 3.95 7.92
N CYS A 159 -7.90 3.68 6.65
CA CYS A 159 -7.00 3.89 5.53
C CYS A 159 -7.17 5.30 4.95
N LYS A 160 -6.08 6.04 4.74
CA LYS A 160 -6.11 7.35 4.09
C LYS A 160 -4.93 7.51 3.16
N LYS A 161 -5.22 7.89 1.93
CA LYS A 161 -4.21 8.29 0.96
C LYS A 161 -3.86 9.76 1.16
N ILE A 162 -2.57 10.07 1.18
CA ILE A 162 -2.06 11.43 1.29
C ILE A 162 -1.69 11.92 -0.11
N TRP A 163 -2.50 12.84 -0.61
CA TRP A 163 -2.34 13.44 -1.93
C TRP A 163 -1.50 14.72 -1.91
N SER A 164 -1.33 15.32 -0.73
CA SER A 164 -0.47 16.48 -0.50
C SER A 164 -0.11 16.62 0.98
N GLU A 165 1.07 17.17 1.27
CA GLU A 165 1.53 17.42 2.65
C GLU A 165 0.53 18.30 3.44
N PRO A 166 -0.02 19.41 2.90
CA PRO A 166 -0.99 20.22 3.63
C PRO A 166 -2.29 19.46 3.96
N GLY A 167 -2.60 18.39 3.23
CA GLY A 167 -3.78 17.56 3.43
C GLY A 167 -3.70 16.63 4.65
N VAL A 168 -2.51 16.41 5.23
CA VAL A 168 -2.28 15.39 6.27
C VAL A 168 -3.18 15.57 7.49
N GLN A 169 -3.25 16.79 8.06
CA GLN A 169 -4.08 17.06 9.23
C GLN A 169 -5.57 16.75 8.98
N SER A 170 -6.06 17.08 7.78
CA SER A 170 -7.45 16.81 7.40
C SER A 170 -7.73 15.31 7.32
N GLN A 171 -6.81 14.54 6.73
CA GLN A 171 -6.93 13.09 6.61
C GLN A 171 -6.85 12.38 7.97
N VAL A 172 -5.88 12.74 8.81
CA VAL A 172 -5.77 12.21 10.19
C VAL A 172 -7.03 12.51 10.99
N ARG A 173 -7.57 13.74 10.87
CA ARG A 173 -8.83 14.09 11.52
C ARG A 173 -9.99 13.21 11.05
N LYS A 174 -10.13 12.98 9.74
CA LYS A 174 -11.19 12.12 9.16
C LYS A 174 -11.08 10.68 9.67
N ALA A 175 -9.88 10.10 9.61
CA ALA A 175 -9.62 8.74 10.11
C ALA A 175 -9.95 8.62 11.61
N GLY A 176 -9.50 9.57 12.43
CA GLY A 176 -9.87 9.61 13.85
C GLY A 176 -11.39 9.75 14.08
N LYS A 177 -12.15 10.39 13.18
CA LYS A 177 -13.62 10.39 13.28
C LYS A 177 -14.22 9.00 13.05
N GLN A 178 -13.68 8.22 12.13
CA GLN A 178 -14.14 6.85 11.87
C GLN A 178 -13.84 5.94 13.06
N LEU A 179 -12.63 6.05 13.64
CA LEU A 179 -12.20 5.23 14.79
C LEU A 179 -13.00 5.51 16.08
N ARG A 180 -13.69 6.64 16.20
CA ARG A 180 -14.58 6.91 17.35
C ARG A 180 -15.64 5.85 17.57
N LYS A 181 -16.16 5.24 16.49
CA LYS A 181 -17.14 4.14 16.57
C LYS A 181 -16.56 2.89 17.26
N PHE A 182 -15.25 2.80 17.35
CA PHE A 182 -14.49 1.70 17.92
C PHE A 182 -13.76 2.11 19.20
N GLN A 183 -14.33 3.06 19.96
CA GLN A 183 -13.74 3.58 21.20
C GLN A 183 -12.34 4.20 20.99
N ASN A 184 -12.06 4.66 19.76
CA ASN A 184 -10.75 5.12 19.29
C ASN A 184 -9.62 4.08 19.36
N HIS A 185 -9.96 2.80 19.49
CA HIS A 185 -9.00 1.71 19.29
C HIS A 185 -8.64 1.60 17.81
N GLY A 186 -7.47 1.06 17.50
CA GLY A 186 -7.03 0.84 16.12
C GLY A 186 -6.01 1.84 15.62
N ILE A 187 -5.63 1.69 14.34
CA ILE A 187 -4.57 2.49 13.72
C ILE A 187 -5.09 3.30 12.54
N ILE A 188 -4.35 4.36 12.22
CA ILE A 188 -4.52 5.12 10.99
C ILE A 188 -3.44 4.65 10.01
N ALA A 189 -3.84 4.11 8.86
CA ALA A 189 -2.93 3.69 7.80
C ALA A 189 -2.84 4.77 6.71
N LEU A 190 -1.66 5.33 6.50
CA LEU A 190 -1.37 6.39 5.53
C LEU A 190 -0.63 5.83 4.32
N ASN A 191 -1.09 6.16 3.12
CA ASN A 191 -0.38 5.87 1.87
C ASN A 191 0.21 7.14 1.28
N LEU A 192 1.50 7.11 0.92
CA LEU A 192 2.25 8.27 0.42
C LEU A 192 2.65 8.16 -1.07
N ASP A 193 2.09 7.20 -1.82
CA ASP A 193 2.52 6.90 -3.20
C ASP A 193 2.41 8.13 -4.14
N ASP A 194 1.52 9.07 -3.82
CA ASP A 194 1.31 10.31 -4.59
C ASP A 194 2.19 11.49 -4.12
N LEU A 195 2.94 11.32 -3.04
CA LEU A 195 3.96 12.27 -2.58
C LEU A 195 5.35 11.92 -3.13
N VAL A 196 5.57 10.68 -3.54
CA VAL A 196 6.79 10.32 -4.28
C VAL A 196 6.75 11.09 -5.60
N PRO A 197 7.81 11.86 -5.95
CA PRO A 197 7.82 12.67 -7.16
C PRO A 197 7.35 11.89 -8.39
N ALA A 198 6.38 12.44 -9.12
CA ALA A 198 5.77 11.77 -10.26
C ALA A 198 6.84 11.41 -11.32
N GLY A 199 6.75 10.20 -11.88
CA GLY A 199 7.71 9.69 -12.85
C GLY A 199 9.11 9.38 -12.30
N HIS A 200 9.36 9.52 -11.00
CA HIS A 200 10.65 9.17 -10.43
C HIS A 200 10.70 7.67 -10.16
N VAL A 201 11.57 7.02 -10.92
CA VAL A 201 12.03 5.67 -10.67
C VAL A 201 13.22 5.77 -9.73
N ILE A 202 13.20 4.99 -8.65
CA ILE A 202 14.35 4.89 -7.75
C ILE A 202 15.37 3.99 -8.46
N PHE A 203 16.54 4.54 -8.77
CA PHE A 203 17.66 3.77 -9.31
C PHE A 203 18.57 3.36 -8.17
N ASP A 204 18.74 2.06 -7.96
CA ASP A 204 19.64 1.53 -6.95
C ASP A 204 20.32 0.24 -7.44
N ARG A 205 21.35 -0.20 -6.72
CA ARG A 205 22.06 -1.44 -7.03
C ARG A 205 21.22 -2.66 -6.68
N ASP A 206 20.54 -2.60 -5.55
CA ASP A 206 19.78 -3.70 -4.98
C ASP A 206 18.57 -3.19 -4.18
N ARG A 207 17.75 -4.13 -3.72
CA ARG A 207 16.57 -3.85 -2.89
C ARG A 207 16.91 -3.17 -1.59
N GLU A 208 18.08 -3.49 -1.02
CA GLU A 208 18.43 -3.00 0.29
C GLU A 208 18.57 -1.47 0.26
N GLY A 209 19.30 -0.94 -0.72
CA GLY A 209 19.44 0.49 -0.95
C GLY A 209 18.11 1.18 -1.24
N ALA A 210 17.30 0.60 -2.15
CA ALA A 210 15.99 1.16 -2.49
C ALA A 210 15.02 1.15 -1.29
N SER A 211 15.07 0.12 -0.45
CA SER A 211 14.31 0.04 0.79
C SER A 211 14.77 1.08 1.80
N ASP A 212 16.08 1.31 1.95
CA ASP A 212 16.61 2.35 2.83
C ASP A 212 16.18 3.76 2.41
N PHE A 213 16.14 4.02 1.10
CA PHE A 213 15.62 5.27 0.57
C PHE A 213 14.15 5.49 0.97
N LEU A 214 13.30 4.50 0.71
CA LEU A 214 11.86 4.59 1.03
C LEU A 214 11.61 4.65 2.54
N ASN A 215 12.39 3.93 3.35
CA ASN A 215 12.33 4.02 4.80
C ASN A 215 12.71 5.43 5.29
N SER A 216 13.79 6.00 4.75
CA SER A 216 14.21 7.38 5.05
C SER A 216 13.15 8.39 4.65
N PHE A 217 12.50 8.19 3.51
CA PHE A 217 11.37 9.02 3.06
C PHE A 217 10.19 8.96 4.05
N ASN A 218 9.80 7.76 4.49
CA ASN A 218 8.72 7.57 5.47
C ASN A 218 9.05 8.22 6.82
N LEU A 219 10.29 8.06 7.30
CA LEU A 219 10.76 8.68 8.54
C LEU A 219 10.76 10.21 8.45
N ALA A 220 11.26 10.76 7.35
CA ALA A 220 11.28 12.21 7.12
C ALA A 220 9.86 12.79 7.04
N PHE A 221 8.93 12.11 6.35
CA PHE A 221 7.52 12.49 6.34
C PHE A 221 6.92 12.46 7.75
N LYS A 222 7.24 11.43 8.54
CA LYS A 222 6.80 11.31 9.93
C LYS A 222 7.31 12.44 10.82
N GLU A 223 8.57 12.83 10.69
CA GLU A 223 9.13 13.94 11.50
C GLU A 223 8.53 15.30 11.11
N ARG A 224 8.35 15.59 9.81
CA ARG A 224 7.72 16.86 9.37
C ARG A 224 6.27 17.01 9.86
N ASN A 225 5.54 15.91 10.00
CA ASN A 225 4.13 15.90 10.41
C ASN A 225 3.95 15.47 11.88
N ARG A 226 5.03 15.41 12.66
CA ARG A 226 5.04 14.86 14.02
C ARG A 226 4.02 15.50 14.94
N SER A 227 3.85 16.83 14.89
CA SER A 227 2.88 17.54 15.72
C SER A 227 1.43 17.08 15.48
N VAL A 228 1.07 16.73 14.23
CA VAL A 228 -0.25 16.21 13.87
C VAL A 228 -0.43 14.80 14.42
N PHE A 229 0.60 13.96 14.29
CA PHE A 229 0.55 12.56 14.70
C PHE A 229 0.57 12.40 16.23
N ASP A 230 1.47 13.11 16.91
CA ASP A 230 1.54 13.15 18.38
C ASP A 230 0.21 13.63 18.95
N LYS A 231 -0.36 14.72 18.41
CA LYS A 231 -1.67 15.22 18.85
C LYS A 231 -2.78 14.18 18.68
N ALA A 232 -2.79 13.41 17.59
CA ALA A 232 -3.80 12.38 17.38
C ALA A 232 -3.74 11.26 18.44
N ILE A 233 -2.53 10.83 18.80
CA ILE A 233 -2.33 9.79 19.84
C ILE A 233 -2.63 10.35 21.23
N VAL A 234 -2.14 11.55 21.56
CA VAL A 234 -2.40 12.21 22.86
C VAL A 234 -3.89 12.46 23.07
N ASP A 235 -4.59 12.93 22.03
CA ASP A 235 -6.04 13.13 22.04
C ASP A 235 -6.82 11.79 22.02
N LYS A 236 -6.13 10.64 22.08
CA LYS A 236 -6.70 9.29 22.04
C LYS A 236 -7.62 9.07 20.85
N LYS A 237 -7.21 9.51 19.65
CA LYS A 237 -7.97 9.32 18.39
C LYS A 237 -7.58 8.04 17.65
N CYS A 238 -6.43 7.47 17.98
CA CYS A 238 -5.93 6.19 17.49
C CYS A 238 -4.86 5.66 18.44
N ASP A 239 -4.49 4.39 18.24
CA ASP A 239 -3.38 3.74 18.95
C ASP A 239 -2.02 3.95 18.26
N GLY A 240 -2.00 4.37 16.99
CA GLY A 240 -0.77 4.58 16.24
C GLY A 240 -1.01 4.73 14.75
N PHE A 241 0.08 4.68 13.99
CA PHE A 241 0.10 4.87 12.55
C PHE A 241 0.84 3.73 11.85
N LEU A 242 0.35 3.39 10.66
CA LEU A 242 1.08 2.65 9.64
C LEU A 242 1.28 3.60 8.48
N ILE A 243 2.51 3.86 8.07
CA ILE A 243 2.84 4.74 6.94
C ILE A 243 3.44 3.86 5.86
N SER A 244 2.86 3.87 4.66
CA SER A 244 3.26 3.02 3.55
C SER A 244 3.57 3.86 2.32
N THR A 245 4.66 3.50 1.65
CA THR A 245 5.05 4.11 0.37
C THR A 245 5.45 3.01 -0.59
N SER A 246 4.88 3.04 -1.79
CA SER A 246 5.25 2.21 -2.92
C SER A 246 5.87 3.09 -4.00
N ALA A 247 6.98 2.66 -4.57
CA ALA A 247 7.62 3.35 -5.68
C ALA A 247 8.20 2.35 -6.66
N ALA A 248 8.19 2.73 -7.93
CA ALA A 248 8.90 1.97 -8.94
C ALA A 248 10.41 2.12 -8.77
N THR A 249 11.11 1.01 -8.98
CA THR A 249 12.54 0.87 -8.78
C THR A 249 13.18 0.21 -10.00
N VAL A 250 14.41 0.59 -10.28
CA VAL A 250 15.31 -0.11 -11.21
C VAL A 250 16.51 -0.58 -10.40
N LEU A 251 16.62 -1.90 -10.26
CA LEU A 251 17.60 -2.60 -9.43
C LEU A 251 18.65 -3.25 -10.32
N LEU A 252 19.83 -2.65 -10.39
CA LEU A 252 20.84 -2.98 -11.40
C LEU A 252 21.42 -4.39 -11.27
N ASN A 253 21.38 -4.98 -10.07
CA ASN A 253 21.94 -6.31 -9.80
C ASN A 253 20.91 -7.45 -9.95
N GLU A 254 19.68 -7.16 -10.38
CA GLU A 254 18.62 -8.16 -10.49
C GLU A 254 18.38 -8.64 -11.92
N ALA A 255 18.01 -9.92 -12.06
CA ALA A 255 17.65 -10.49 -13.36
C ALA A 255 16.43 -9.77 -13.98
N GLN A 256 15.52 -9.27 -13.14
CA GLN A 256 14.42 -8.40 -13.52
C GLN A 256 14.63 -7.05 -12.84
N PRO A 257 15.23 -6.05 -13.51
CA PRO A 257 15.63 -4.83 -12.84
C PRO A 257 14.43 -3.95 -12.44
N PHE A 258 13.34 -3.97 -13.20
CA PHE A 258 12.15 -3.16 -12.92
C PHE A 258 11.27 -3.83 -11.86
N ASN A 259 11.09 -3.16 -10.72
CA ASN A 259 10.31 -3.66 -9.60
C ASN A 259 9.42 -2.57 -9.00
N LEU A 260 8.33 -2.97 -8.34
CA LEU A 260 7.54 -2.08 -7.48
C LEU A 260 7.85 -2.41 -6.03
N LEU A 261 8.60 -1.54 -5.37
CA LEU A 261 8.98 -1.72 -3.98
C LEU A 261 8.01 -1.01 -3.06
N THR A 262 7.56 -1.68 -2.01
CA THR A 262 6.77 -1.09 -0.92
C THR A 262 7.59 -1.08 0.36
N GLN A 263 7.53 0.00 1.14
CA GLN A 263 8.09 0.07 2.49
C GLN A 263 7.05 0.61 3.46
N ARG A 264 7.03 0.03 4.67
CA ARG A 264 6.08 0.38 5.72
C ARG A 264 6.82 0.79 6.99
N LEU A 265 6.33 1.85 7.62
CA LEU A 265 6.75 2.33 8.94
C LEU A 265 5.57 2.20 9.89
N LEU A 266 5.72 1.41 10.94
CA LEU A 266 4.78 1.33 12.05
C LEU A 266 5.28 2.22 13.18
N TRP A 267 4.42 3.14 13.63
CA TRP A 267 4.82 4.13 14.61
C TRP A 267 3.75 4.41 15.67
N ASN A 268 4.21 4.47 16.91
CA ASN A 268 3.49 4.92 18.10
C ASN A 268 4.45 5.79 18.93
N MET A 269 3.93 6.65 19.79
CA MET A 269 4.71 7.50 20.69
C MET A 269 4.81 6.91 22.11
N SER A 270 5.86 7.29 22.83
CA SER A 270 6.08 6.87 24.23
C SER A 270 5.01 7.38 25.20
N ALA A 271 4.38 8.52 24.91
CA ALA A 271 3.32 9.11 25.74
C ALA A 271 1.93 8.47 25.54
N ALA A 272 1.82 7.45 24.67
CA ALA A 272 0.57 6.71 24.53
C ALA A 272 0.18 6.03 25.86
N THR A 273 -1.14 5.93 26.10
CA THR A 273 -1.62 5.20 27.28
C THR A 273 -1.11 3.75 27.28
N PRO A 274 -0.83 3.14 28.45
CA PRO A 274 -0.30 1.78 28.50
C PRO A 274 -1.16 0.76 27.73
N GLN A 275 -2.48 0.91 27.77
CA GLN A 275 -3.42 0.04 27.04
C GLN A 275 -3.32 0.22 25.52
N SER A 276 -3.24 1.46 25.05
CA SER A 276 -3.09 1.78 23.63
C SER A 276 -1.76 1.25 23.08
N ALA A 277 -0.66 1.51 23.80
CA ALA A 277 0.65 1.01 23.46
C ALA A 277 0.71 -0.52 23.46
N LYS A 278 0.00 -1.18 24.38
CA LYS A 278 -0.13 -2.64 24.40
C LYS A 278 -0.87 -3.16 23.15
N ARG A 279 -2.06 -2.65 22.85
CA ARG A 279 -2.83 -3.07 21.64
C ARG A 279 -2.01 -2.88 20.37
N PHE A 280 -1.34 -1.73 20.22
CA PHE A 280 -0.49 -1.46 19.06
C PHE A 280 0.67 -2.47 18.94
N ARG A 281 1.36 -2.77 20.05
CA ARG A 281 2.44 -3.78 20.07
C ARG A 281 1.94 -5.18 19.80
N ASP A 282 0.78 -5.56 20.34
CA ASP A 282 0.19 -6.88 20.14
C ASP A 282 -0.23 -7.05 18.68
N PHE A 283 -0.89 -6.04 18.09
CA PHE A 283 -1.19 -6.00 16.65
C PHE A 283 0.08 -6.13 15.81
N PHE A 284 1.15 -5.41 16.17
CA PHE A 284 2.42 -5.50 15.46
C PHE A 284 3.06 -6.88 15.55
N ALA A 285 3.13 -7.46 16.75
CA ALA A 285 3.73 -8.77 16.98
C ALA A 285 2.95 -9.92 16.33
N ALA A 286 1.65 -9.73 16.08
CA ALA A 286 0.82 -10.72 15.42
C ALA A 286 1.05 -10.81 13.91
N GLN A 287 1.64 -9.78 13.29
CA GLN A 287 1.99 -9.84 11.87
C GLN A 287 3.18 -10.79 11.75
N LYS A 288 2.96 -11.98 11.16
CA LYS A 288 4.03 -12.95 10.90
C LYS A 288 4.87 -12.45 9.73
N ILE A 289 5.77 -11.52 10.04
CA ILE A 289 6.63 -10.80 9.12
C ILE A 289 8.08 -10.99 9.57
#